data_AF-A0A6V8ELA3-F1
#
_entry.id   AF-A0A6V8ELA3-F1
#
_cell.length_a   1.000
_cell.length_b   1.000
_cell.length_c   1.000
_cell.angle_alpha   90.00
_cell.angle_beta   90.00
_cell.angle_gamma   90.00
#
_symmetry.space_group_name_H-M   'P 1'
#
loop_
_entity.id
_entity.type
_entity.pdbx_description
1 polymer ?
#
loop_
_entity_poly.entity_id
_entity_poly.type
_entity_poly.pdbx_seq_one_letter_code
_entity_poly.pdbx_strand_id
1 'polypeptide(L)' 'MILVTRSDLILSKGKLAAQCSHATAECILKAKRIAPKLLEKYRTNGARKIVCSASNLE' A
#
# COMPACT_ATOMS: atom_id res chain seq x y z
N MET A 1 5.43 -5.14 -0.71
CA MET A 1 4.79 -3.91 -0.21
C MET A 1 3.78 -4.29 0.85
N ILE A 2 3.72 -3.57 1.97
CA ILE A 2 2.74 -3.80 3.03
C ILE A 2 1.85 -2.57 3.10
N LEU A 3 0.53 -2.78 3.10
CA LEU A 3 -0.48 -1.75 3.26
C LEU A 3 -1.13 -1.95 4.62
N VAL A 4 -1.01 -0.95 5.49
CA VAL A 4 -1.63 -0.99 6.82
C VAL A 4 -2.90 -0.18 6.78
N THR A 5 -4.02 -0.81 7.12
CA THR A 5 -5.34 -0.21 7.14
C THR A 5 -5.84 -0.09 8.56
N ARG A 6 -6.61 0.97 8.83
CA ARG A 6 -7.22 1.23 10.13
C ARG A 6 -8.55 0.51 10.25
N SER A 7 -8.67 -0.38 11.24
CA SER A 7 -9.92 -1.14 11.48
C SER A 7 -10.95 -0.38 12.30
N ASP A 8 -10.56 0.69 12.99
CA ASP A 8 -11.48 1.57 13.73
C ASP A 8 -12.33 2.46 12.81
N LEU A 9 -11.90 2.66 11.56
CA LEU A 9 -12.69 3.37 10.56
C LEU A 9 -13.71 2.43 9.93
N ILE A 10 -15.00 2.79 10.02
CA ILE A 10 -16.09 2.05 9.38
C ILE A 10 -16.05 2.31 7.87
N LEU A 11 -15.28 1.49 7.15
CA LEU A 11 -15.13 1.58 5.70
C LEU A 11 -15.84 0.42 5.00
N SER A 12 -16.53 0.70 3.90
CA SER A 12 -16.99 -0.34 3.00
C SER A 12 -15.79 -1.05 2.35
N LYS A 13 -15.97 -2.31 1.93
CA LYS A 13 -14.93 -3.09 1.24
C LYS A 13 -14.35 -2.34 0.03
N GLY A 14 -15.20 -1.65 -0.74
CA GLY A 14 -14.78 -0.84 -1.88
C GLY A 14 -13.96 0.38 -1.47
N LYS A 15 -14.36 1.08 -0.40
CA LYS A 15 -13.62 2.25 0.09
C LYS A 15 -12.25 1.84 0.63
N LEU A 16 -12.16 0.73 1.35
CA LEU A 16 -10.90 0.16 1.82
C LEU A 16 -9.96 -0.18 0.65
N ALA A 17 -10.48 -0.84 -0.39
CA ALA A 17 -9.71 -1.18 -1.59
C ALA A 17 -9.20 0.08 -2.33
N ALA A 18 -10.01 1.13 -2.40
CA ALA A 18 -9.61 2.41 -2.97
C ALA A 18 -8.47 3.05 -2.17
N GLN A 19 -8.55 3.07 -0.84
CA GLN A 19 -7.46 3.59 0.02
C GLN A 19 -6.16 2.80 -0.13
N CYS A 20 -6.23 1.47 -0.17
CA CYS A 20 -5.08 0.61 -0.46
C CYS A 20 -4.44 0.94 -1.83
N SER A 21 -5.27 1.24 -2.83
CA SER A 21 -4.82 1.63 -4.18
C SER A 21 -4.14 3.00 -4.18
N HIS A 22 -4.69 3.99 -3.47
CA HIS A 22 -4.07 5.31 -3.30
C HIS A 22 -2.69 5.20 -2.63
N ALA A 23 -2.60 4.47 -1.52
CA ALA A 23 -1.33 4.24 -0.81
C ALA A 23 -0.29 3.54 -1.72
N THR A 24 -0.72 2.53 -2.49
CA THR A 24 0.15 1.85 -3.45
C THR A 24 0.71 2.81 -4.50
N ALA A 25 -0.14 3.66 -5.09
CA ALA A 25 0.25 4.61 -6.11
C ALA A 25 1.30 5.61 -5.58
N GLU A 26 1.05 6.18 -4.40
CA GLU A 26 1.97 7.10 -3.73
C GLU A 26 3.32 6.43 -3.41
N CYS A 27 3.30 5.22 -2.86
CA CYS A 27 4.53 4.47 -2.59
C CYS A 27 5.34 4.19 -3.87
N ILE A 28 4.68 3.86 -4.98
CA ILE A 28 5.35 3.64 -6.27
C ILE A 28 5.96 4.95 -6.79
N LEU A 29 5.23 6.07 -6.75
CA LEU A 29 5.72 7.38 -7.19
C LEU A 29 6.89 7.87 -6.34
N LYS A 30 6.85 7.63 -5.03
CA LYS A 30 7.97 7.92 -4.12
C LYS A 30 9.16 7.01 -4.42
N ALA A 31 8.97 5.70 -4.49
CA ALA A 31 10.04 4.75 -4.77
C ALA A 31 10.70 4.96 -6.13
N LYS A 32 9.94 5.40 -7.15
CA LYS A 32 10.50 5.76 -8.46
C LYS A 32 11.55 6.88 -8.35
N ARG A 33 11.33 7.84 -7.44
CA ARG A 33 12.24 8.98 -7.20
C ARG A 33 13.43 8.62 -6.33
N ILE A 34 13.20 7.89 -5.23
CA ILE A 34 14.24 7.68 -4.20
C ILE A 34 14.90 6.30 -4.22
N ALA A 35 14.28 5.30 -4.84
CA ALA A 35 14.73 3.91 -4.82
C ALA A 35 14.34 3.12 -6.11
N PRO A 36 14.71 3.59 -7.31
CA PRO A 36 14.24 3.01 -8.58
C PRO A 36 14.64 1.53 -8.76
N LYS A 37 15.85 1.14 -8.34
CA LYS A 37 16.30 -0.28 -8.39
C LYS A 37 15.46 -1.18 -7.48
N LEU A 38 15.02 -0.68 -6.32
CA LEU A 38 14.15 -1.43 -5.42
C LEU A 38 12.74 -1.58 -6.02
N LEU A 39 12.23 -0.50 -6.62
CA LEU A 39 10.95 -0.52 -7.32
C LEU A 39 10.94 -1.52 -8.48
N GLU A 40 12.03 -1.57 -9.26
CA GLU A 40 12.17 -2.53 -10.35
C GLU A 40 12.16 -3.98 -9.84
N LYS A 41 12.97 -4.30 -8.82
CA LYS A 41 12.95 -5.62 -8.15
C LYS A 41 11.57 -5.98 -7.64
N TYR A 42 10.84 -5.03 -7.04
CA TYR A 42 9.49 -5.26 -6.58
C TYR A 42 8.54 -5.63 -7.74
N ARG A 43 8.64 -4.93 -8.87
CA ARG A 43 7.80 -5.18 -10.05
C ARG A 43 8.13 -6.50 -10.74
N THR A 44 9.41 -6.83 -10.91
CA THR A 44 9.84 -8.09 -11.52
C THR A 44 9.49 -9.31 -10.65
N ASN A 45 9.39 -9.12 -9.33
CA ASN A 45 8.89 -10.14 -8.40
C ASN A 45 7.35 -10.10 -8.20
N GLY A 46 6.59 -9.76 -9.25
CA GLY A 46 5.13 -9.84 -9.28
C GLY A 46 4.39 -8.73 -8.50
N ALA A 47 5.09 -7.69 -8.05
CA ALA A 47 4.51 -6.56 -7.34
C ALA A 47 3.62 -6.97 -6.13
N ARG A 48 4.11 -7.91 -5.32
CA ARG A 48 3.39 -8.51 -4.18
C ARG A 48 2.98 -7.51 -3.10
N LYS A 49 1.70 -7.53 -2.73
CA LYS A 49 1.11 -6.65 -1.70
C LYS A 49 0.46 -7.50 -0.62
N ILE A 50 0.66 -7.10 0.63
CA ILE A 50 0.02 -7.70 1.80
C ILE A 50 -0.74 -6.58 2.51
N VAL A 51 -2.01 -6.81 2.81
CA VAL A 51 -2.86 -5.86 3.54
C VAL A 51 -2.95 -6.33 4.98
N CYS A 52 -2.58 -5.46 5.91
CA CYS A 52 -2.66 -5.69 7.35
C CYS A 52 -3.65 -4.70 7.98
N SER A 53 -4.15 -5.04 9.17
CA SER A 53 -5.01 -4.17 9.97
C SER A 53 -4.26 -3.66 11.20
N ALA A 54 -4.40 -2.37 11.49
CA ALA A 54 -4.05 -1.73 12.76
C ALA A 54 -5.33 -1.34 13.49
N SER A 55 -5.33 -1.45 14.82
CA SER A 55 -6.51 -1.21 15.66
C SER A 55 -6.98 0.23 15.59
N ASN A 56 -6.06 1.19 15.53
CA ASN A 56 -6.34 2.61 15.48
C ASN A 56 -5.17 3.36 14.81
N LEU A 57 -5.07 4.67 15.03
CA LEU A 57 -4.04 5.52 14.42
C LEU A 57 -2.66 5.41 15.09
N GLU A 58 -2.62 5.09 16.38
CA GLU A 58 -1.41 5.05 17.21
C GLU A 58 -0.75 3.66 17.22
#